data_AF-A0A160P788-F1
#
_entry.id   AF-A0A160P788-F1
#
_cell.length_a   1.000
_cell.length_b   1.000
_cell.length_c   1.000
_cell.angle_alpha   90.00
_cell.angle_beta   90.00
_cell.angle_gamma   90.00
#
_symmetry.space_group_name_H-M   'P 1'
#
loop_
_entity.id
_entity.type
_entity.pdbx_description
1 polymer ?
#
loop_
_entity_poly.entity_id
_entity_poly.type
_entity_poly.pdbx_seq_one_letter_code
_entity_poly.pdbx_strand_id
1 'polypeptide(L)'
;MTGPGGEPDLSLVLHVADEMRERGWYLQPQLSFDGLPPNLHLTLTPATVDRVGALLADLTGSLAAARALEPVVVDPGLRDLAEGLAPDTLTPEEVAGFLAFAGLGSADGQGLPSRMAPVLALLDALPPRLKERLLAEFIASLIRV
;
A
#
# COMPACT_ATOMS: atom_id res chain seq x y z
N MET A 1 -13.14 7.51 2.17
CA MET A 1 -12.85 7.65 3.62
C MET A 1 -12.09 8.95 3.77
N THR A 2 -12.51 9.82 4.69
CA THR A 2 -12.02 11.19 4.73
C THR A 2 -11.24 11.48 6.01
N GLY A 3 -10.22 12.32 5.87
CA GLY A 3 -9.47 12.88 6.99
C GLY A 3 -10.29 13.96 7.72
N PRO A 4 -9.72 14.59 8.75
CA PRO A 4 -10.40 15.64 9.53
C PRO A 4 -10.92 16.81 8.69
N GLY A 5 -10.28 17.09 7.55
CA GLY A 5 -10.67 18.14 6.60
C GLY A 5 -11.71 17.75 5.55
N GLY A 6 -12.25 16.53 5.57
CA GLY A 6 -13.22 16.07 4.58
C GLY A 6 -12.61 15.57 3.25
N GLU A 7 -11.31 15.76 3.04
CA GLU A 7 -10.58 15.23 1.89
C GLU A 7 -10.30 13.73 2.02
N PRO A 8 -10.19 12.98 0.90
CA PRO A 8 -9.76 11.60 0.91
C PRO A 8 -8.41 11.41 1.60
N ASP A 9 -8.35 10.47 2.55
CA ASP A 9 -7.16 10.22 3.36
C ASP A 9 -6.56 8.87 3.00
N LEU A 10 -5.42 8.90 2.30
CA LEU A 10 -4.67 7.71 1.89
C LEU A 10 -4.29 6.86 3.11
N SER A 11 -3.74 7.48 4.16
CA SER A 11 -3.28 6.73 5.33
C SER A 11 -4.44 6.00 5.99
N LEU A 12 -5.60 6.66 6.11
CA LEU A 12 -6.77 6.04 6.72
C LEU A 12 -7.28 4.87 5.86
N VAL A 13 -7.34 5.03 4.54
CA VAL A 13 -7.71 3.96 3.59
C VAL A 13 -6.79 2.75 3.77
N LEU A 14 -5.48 2.98 3.78
CA LEU A 14 -4.49 1.90 3.86
C LEU A 14 -4.51 1.20 5.22
N HIS A 15 -4.60 1.96 6.32
CA HIS A 15 -4.71 1.39 7.67
C HIS A 15 -5.97 0.54 7.85
N VAL A 16 -7.11 0.96 7.28
CA VAL A 16 -8.33 0.13 7.34
C VAL A 16 -8.17 -1.16 6.55
N ALA A 17 -7.45 -1.16 5.44
CA ALA A 17 -7.17 -2.39 4.71
C ALA A 17 -6.33 -3.36 5.54
N ASP A 18 -5.31 -2.85 6.25
CA ASP A 18 -4.47 -3.65 7.15
C ASP A 18 -5.29 -4.18 8.35
N GLU A 19 -6.09 -3.35 9.01
CA GLU A 19 -6.95 -3.76 10.13
C GLU A 19 -8.00 -4.81 9.71
N MET A 20 -8.58 -4.64 8.52
CA MET A 20 -9.47 -5.66 7.95
C MET A 20 -8.72 -6.96 7.66
N ARG A 21 -7.47 -6.89 7.20
CA ARG A 21 -6.63 -8.07 6.95
C ARG A 21 -6.36 -8.86 8.22
N GLU A 22 -6.01 -8.19 9.31
CA GLU A 22 -5.80 -8.80 10.63
C GLU A 22 -7.05 -9.55 11.13
N ARG A 23 -8.24 -9.11 10.69
CA ARG A 23 -9.54 -9.74 11.00
C ARG A 23 -9.95 -10.82 9.98
N GLY A 24 -9.08 -11.16 9.04
CA GLY A 24 -9.32 -12.20 8.04
C GLY A 24 -10.11 -11.73 6.82
N TRP A 25 -10.31 -10.43 6.64
CA TRP A 25 -10.98 -9.85 5.48
C TRP A 25 -9.97 -9.30 4.47
N TYR A 26 -10.16 -9.63 3.19
CA TYR A 26 -9.41 -9.01 2.11
C TYR A 26 -10.26 -7.92 1.45
N LEU A 27 -9.96 -6.67 1.79
CA LEU A 27 -10.38 -5.50 1.02
C LEU A 27 -9.15 -5.02 0.23
N GLN A 28 -9.32 -4.79 -1.06
CA GLN A 28 -8.23 -4.39 -1.94
C GLN A 28 -8.06 -2.87 -1.90
N PRO A 29 -6.91 -2.34 -1.43
CA PRO A 29 -6.61 -0.93 -1.59
C PRO A 29 -6.39 -0.60 -3.06
N GLN A 30 -7.02 0.48 -3.52
CA GLN A 30 -6.73 1.10 -4.80
C GLN A 30 -6.07 2.45 -4.52
N LEU A 31 -4.85 2.60 -5.02
CA LEU A 31 -4.05 3.83 -4.89
C LEU A 31 -4.66 4.96 -5.71
N SER A 32 -4.24 6.19 -5.41
CA SER A 32 -4.61 7.36 -6.21
C SER A 32 -4.11 7.21 -7.64
N PHE A 33 -4.94 7.60 -8.60
CA PHE A 33 -4.62 7.48 -10.02
C PHE A 33 -5.43 8.48 -10.85
N ASP A 34 -4.75 9.23 -11.73
CA ASP A 34 -5.37 10.16 -12.68
C ASP A 34 -6.41 11.12 -12.06
N GLY A 35 -6.04 11.73 -10.93
CA GLY A 35 -6.92 12.65 -10.18
C GLY A 35 -8.02 11.96 -9.36
N LEU A 36 -8.14 10.63 -9.42
CA LEU A 36 -9.05 9.87 -8.58
C LEU A 36 -8.41 9.58 -7.22
N PRO A 37 -9.18 9.71 -6.13
CA PRO A 37 -8.67 9.47 -4.79
C PRO A 37 -8.50 7.97 -4.49
N PRO A 38 -7.68 7.64 -3.49
CA PRO A 38 -7.53 6.26 -3.04
C PRO A 38 -8.83 5.73 -2.44
N ASN A 39 -9.07 4.43 -2.59
CA ASN A 39 -10.28 3.79 -2.10
C ASN A 39 -10.06 2.32 -1.72
N LEU A 40 -11.09 1.69 -1.14
CA LEU A 40 -11.12 0.25 -0.87
C LEU A 40 -12.12 -0.42 -1.80
N HIS A 41 -11.66 -1.41 -2.53
CA HIS A 41 -12.48 -2.27 -3.37
C HIS A 41 -12.83 -3.56 -2.62
N LEU A 42 -14.10 -3.96 -2.72
CA LEU A 42 -14.64 -5.17 -2.13
C LEU A 42 -15.49 -5.92 -3.17
N THR A 43 -15.23 -7.20 -3.33
CA THR A 43 -16.04 -8.10 -4.15
C THR A 43 -17.02 -8.86 -3.26
N LEU A 44 -18.32 -8.71 -3.51
CA LEU A 44 -19.38 -9.48 -2.85
C LEU A 44 -19.91 -10.55 -3.80
N THR A 45 -20.07 -11.77 -3.29
CA THR A 45 -20.65 -12.90 -4.02
C THR A 45 -21.77 -13.53 -3.19
N PRO A 46 -22.62 -14.40 -3.76
CA PRO A 46 -23.65 -15.11 -2.98
C PRO A 46 -23.09 -15.85 -1.75
N ALA A 47 -21.84 -16.32 -1.79
CA ALA A 47 -21.18 -16.98 -0.66
C ALA A 47 -20.89 -16.04 0.54
N THR A 48 -21.10 -14.73 0.38
CA THR A 48 -20.85 -13.72 1.42
C THR A 48 -22.12 -13.35 2.20
N VAL A 49 -23.31 -13.79 1.77
CA VAL A 49 -24.60 -13.34 2.30
C VAL A 49 -24.72 -13.50 3.82
N ASP A 50 -24.33 -14.67 4.34
CA ASP A 50 -24.39 -14.97 5.78
C ASP A 50 -23.30 -14.27 6.60
N ARG A 51 -22.35 -13.59 5.95
CA ARG A 51 -21.23 -12.91 6.59
C ARG A 51 -21.32 -11.38 6.51
N VAL A 52 -22.34 -10.81 5.88
CA VAL A 52 -22.48 -9.35 5.73
C VAL A 52 -22.51 -8.65 7.09
N GLY A 53 -23.22 -9.21 8.07
CA GLY A 53 -23.26 -8.65 9.42
C GLY A 53 -21.88 -8.62 10.09
N ALA A 54 -21.12 -9.71 10.00
CA ALA A 54 -19.75 -9.79 10.53
C ALA A 54 -18.81 -8.81 9.80
N LEU A 55 -18.90 -8.74 8.47
CA LEU A 55 -18.14 -7.80 7.65
C LEU A 55 -18.35 -6.35 8.11
N LEU A 56 -19.60 -5.92 8.31
CA LEU A 56 -19.93 -4.55 8.72
C LEU A 56 -19.44 -4.24 10.15
N ALA A 57 -19.54 -5.21 11.07
CA ALA A 57 -19.04 -5.08 12.42
C ALA A 57 -17.51 -4.92 12.43
N ASP A 58 -16.79 -5.79 11.69
CA ASP A 58 -15.34 -5.72 11.57
C ASP A 58 -14.86 -4.48 10.84
N LEU A 59 -15.58 -4.02 9.81
CA LEU A 59 -15.26 -2.76 9.12
C LEU A 59 -15.38 -1.56 10.05
N THR A 60 -16.43 -1.53 10.87
CA THR A 60 -16.62 -0.47 11.88
C THR A 60 -15.50 -0.48 12.91
N GLY A 61 -15.14 -1.67 13.43
CA GLY A 61 -14.04 -1.82 14.38
C GLY A 61 -12.69 -1.46 13.78
N SER A 62 -12.44 -1.85 12.54
CA SER A 62 -11.21 -1.55 11.80
C SER A 62 -11.06 -0.06 11.51
N LEU A 63 -12.16 0.62 11.17
CA LEU A 63 -12.15 2.07 11.00
C LEU A 63 -11.81 2.79 12.30
N ALA A 64 -12.38 2.35 13.43
CA ALA A 64 -12.07 2.93 14.74
C ALA A 64 -10.60 2.72 15.12
N ALA A 65 -10.07 1.50 14.92
CA ALA A 65 -8.67 1.18 15.18
C ALA A 65 -7.72 1.99 14.28
N ALA A 66 -7.99 2.04 12.98
CA ALA A 66 -7.18 2.78 12.01
C ALA A 66 -7.12 4.29 12.32
N ARG A 67 -8.20 4.89 12.83
CA ARG A 67 -8.21 6.30 13.26
C ARG A 67 -7.32 6.58 14.48
N ALA A 68 -7.00 5.56 15.27
CA ALA A 68 -6.11 5.68 16.42
C ALA A 68 -4.64 5.43 16.07
N LEU A 69 -4.34 5.02 14.82
CA LEU A 69 -2.99 4.84 14.33
C LEU A 69 -2.42 6.17 13.84
N GLU A 70 -1.11 6.32 13.99
CA GLU A 70 -0.38 7.43 13.39
C GLU A 70 -0.51 7.40 11.85
N PRO A 71 -0.67 8.55 11.20
CA PRO A 71 -0.67 8.62 9.74
C PRO A 71 0.61 8.02 9.15
N VAL A 72 0.47 7.30 8.05
CA VAL A 72 1.60 6.83 7.26
C VAL A 72 2.28 8.05 6.63
N VAL A 73 3.55 8.25 6.98
CA VAL A 73 4.41 9.28 6.41
C VAL A 73 5.46 8.60 5.56
N VAL A 74 5.53 8.96 4.29
CA VAL A 74 6.61 8.53 3.39
C VAL A 74 7.87 9.35 3.75
N ASP A 75 8.99 8.66 3.94
CA ASP A 75 10.28 9.33 4.22
C ASP A 75 10.60 10.32 3.09
N PRO A 76 10.83 11.61 3.40
CA PRO A 76 11.22 12.60 2.40
C PRO A 76 12.45 12.19 1.59
N GLY A 77 13.45 11.54 2.20
CA GLY A 77 14.64 11.06 1.51
C GLY A 77 14.35 9.99 0.46
N LEU A 78 13.26 9.22 0.63
CA LEU A 78 12.80 8.24 -0.36
C LEU A 78 12.12 8.92 -1.56
N ARG A 79 11.46 10.07 -1.34
CA ARG A 79 10.98 10.93 -2.42
C ARG A 79 12.16 11.56 -3.17
N ASP A 80 13.13 12.11 -2.46
CA ASP A 80 14.32 12.72 -3.07
C ASP A 80 15.11 11.70 -3.90
N LEU A 81 15.24 10.47 -3.38
CA LEU A 81 15.86 9.36 -4.12
C LEU A 81 15.06 9.04 -5.40
N ALA A 82 13.73 8.98 -5.31
CA ALA A 82 12.87 8.71 -6.46
C ALA A 82 12.99 9.79 -7.57
N GLU A 83 13.17 11.05 -7.19
CA GLU A 83 13.37 12.16 -8.15
C GLU A 83 14.68 12.03 -8.94
N GLY A 84 15.70 11.40 -8.36
CA GLY A 84 16.98 11.13 -9.02
C GLY A 84 16.99 9.93 -9.98
N LEU A 85 15.93 9.10 -9.96
CA LEU A 85 15.88 7.87 -10.75
C LEU A 85 15.25 8.10 -12.12
N ALA A 86 15.94 7.65 -13.17
CA ALA A 86 15.44 7.64 -14.54
C ALA A 86 14.75 6.28 -14.85
N PRO A 87 13.41 6.22 -15.01
CA PRO A 87 12.69 4.95 -15.16
C PRO A 87 13.10 4.12 -16.37
N ASP A 88 13.49 4.79 -17.46
CA ASP A 88 13.86 4.16 -18.73
C ASP A 88 15.26 3.52 -18.69
N THR A 89 16.13 3.97 -17.79
CA THR A 89 17.52 3.49 -17.65
C THR A 89 17.80 2.88 -16.28
N LEU A 90 16.75 2.54 -15.53
CA LEU A 90 16.84 2.02 -14.17
C LEU A 90 17.67 0.73 -14.12
N THR A 91 18.73 0.76 -13.32
CA THR A 91 19.66 -0.37 -13.14
C THR A 91 19.20 -1.30 -12.01
N PRO A 92 19.59 -2.58 -12.03
CA PRO A 92 19.31 -3.51 -10.93
C PRO A 92 19.84 -3.02 -9.57
N GLU A 93 21.00 -2.38 -9.56
CA GLU A 93 21.63 -1.84 -8.36
C GLU A 93 20.82 -0.67 -7.77
N GLU A 94 20.31 0.23 -8.62
CA GLU A 94 19.42 1.32 -8.20
C GLU A 94 18.10 0.79 -7.64
N VAL A 95 17.51 -0.24 -8.28
CA VAL A 95 16.30 -0.90 -7.78
C VAL A 95 16.55 -1.50 -6.40
N ALA A 96 17.64 -2.27 -6.26
CA ALA A 96 17.98 -2.92 -4.99
C ALA A 96 18.24 -1.88 -3.89
N GLY A 97 18.95 -0.80 -4.20
CA GLY A 97 19.18 0.31 -3.28
C GLY A 97 17.89 1.02 -2.86
N PHE A 98 16.99 1.29 -3.81
CA PHE A 98 15.70 1.90 -3.55
C PHE A 98 14.83 1.02 -2.65
N LEU A 99 14.71 -0.28 -2.97
CA LEU A 99 13.95 -1.23 -2.17
C LEU A 99 14.55 -1.39 -0.77
N ALA A 100 15.88 -1.46 -0.65
CA ALA A 100 16.56 -1.53 0.65
C ALA A 100 16.29 -0.28 1.50
N PHE A 101 16.39 0.92 0.92
CA PHE A 101 16.08 2.17 1.61
C PHE A 101 14.62 2.23 2.06
N ALA A 102 13.71 1.71 1.24
CA ALA A 102 12.29 1.57 1.56
C ALA A 102 11.97 0.47 2.60
N GLY A 103 12.97 -0.27 3.09
CA GLY A 103 12.78 -1.40 3.99
C GLY A 103 12.14 -2.63 3.34
N LEU A 104 12.18 -2.71 2.00
CA LEU A 104 11.63 -3.77 1.16
C LEU A 104 12.70 -4.63 0.48
N GLY A 105 13.97 -4.43 0.84
CA GLY A 105 15.10 -5.16 0.27
C GLY A 105 15.19 -6.59 0.77
N SER A 106 15.53 -7.51 -0.12
CA SER A 106 15.66 -8.95 0.14
C SER A 106 16.92 -9.35 0.93
N ALA A 107 17.74 -8.39 1.37
CA ALA A 107 19.07 -8.63 1.93
C ALA A 107 19.07 -9.56 3.15
N ASP A 108 17.96 -9.60 3.90
CA ASP A 108 17.81 -10.43 5.10
C ASP A 108 16.86 -11.62 4.90
N GLY A 109 16.36 -11.86 3.68
CA GLY A 109 15.38 -12.92 3.40
C GLY A 109 14.02 -12.74 4.08
N GLN A 110 13.76 -11.58 4.67
CA GLN A 110 12.46 -11.25 5.26
C GLN A 110 11.46 -10.98 4.14
N GLY A 111 10.33 -11.70 4.16
CA GLY A 111 9.24 -11.49 3.21
C GLY A 111 8.59 -10.12 3.36
N LEU A 112 7.51 -9.89 2.60
CA LEU A 112 6.69 -8.67 2.74
C LEU A 112 6.24 -8.45 4.20
N PRO A 113 6.14 -7.18 4.66
CA PRO A 113 5.61 -6.89 5.97
C PRO A 113 4.17 -7.39 6.11
N SER A 114 3.74 -7.72 7.32
CA SER A 114 2.35 -8.09 7.60
C SER A 114 1.38 -6.94 7.30
N ARG A 115 1.83 -5.71 7.55
CA ARG A 115 1.10 -4.46 7.32
C ARG A 115 1.61 -3.79 6.07
N MET A 116 0.72 -3.57 5.11
CA MET A 116 1.08 -3.06 3.78
C MET A 116 0.94 -1.55 3.65
N ALA A 117 0.36 -0.85 4.63
CA ALA A 117 0.11 0.58 4.52
C ALA A 117 1.38 1.43 4.22
N PRO A 118 2.55 1.22 4.86
CA PRO A 118 3.77 1.96 4.51
C PRO A 118 4.22 1.72 3.07
N VAL A 119 4.17 0.48 2.60
CA VAL A 119 4.59 0.09 1.25
C VAL A 119 3.66 0.68 0.19
N LEU A 120 2.36 0.61 0.44
CA LEU A 120 1.34 1.14 -0.48
C LEU A 120 1.36 2.67 -0.52
N ALA A 121 1.65 3.35 0.59
CA ALA A 121 1.81 4.81 0.62
C ALA A 121 3.05 5.26 -0.17
N LEU A 122 4.16 4.54 -0.04
CA LEU A 122 5.34 4.75 -0.88
C LEU A 122 4.96 4.61 -2.36
N LEU A 123 4.34 3.50 -2.74
CA LEU A 123 3.91 3.28 -4.12
C LEU A 123 2.99 4.38 -4.60
N ASP A 124 2.08 4.89 -3.77
CA ASP A 124 1.18 5.99 -4.12
C ASP A 124 1.96 7.28 -4.49
N ALA A 125 2.97 7.61 -3.68
CA ALA A 125 3.78 8.81 -3.83
C ALA A 125 4.72 8.81 -5.05
N LEU A 126 4.98 7.65 -5.66
CA LEU A 126 5.92 7.56 -6.78
C LEU A 126 5.33 8.06 -8.11
N PRO A 127 6.15 8.72 -8.96
CA PRO A 127 5.77 9.01 -10.34
C PRO A 127 5.29 7.76 -11.08
N PRO A 128 4.22 7.81 -11.90
CA PRO A 128 3.62 6.62 -12.50
C PRO A 128 4.60 5.70 -13.23
N ARG A 129 5.49 6.26 -14.06
CA ARG A 129 6.49 5.48 -14.80
C ARG A 129 7.51 4.79 -13.89
N LEU A 130 7.93 5.46 -12.82
CA LEU A 130 8.86 4.87 -11.85
C LEU A 130 8.17 3.77 -11.04
N LYS A 131 6.92 4.01 -10.61
CA LYS A 131 6.06 3.05 -9.91
C LYS A 131 5.92 1.75 -10.71
N GLU A 132 5.54 1.86 -11.99
CA GLU A 132 5.41 0.71 -12.90
C GLU A 132 6.72 -0.08 -13.02
N ARG A 133 7.83 0.62 -13.25
CA ARG A 133 9.13 -0.03 -13.41
C ARG A 133 9.57 -0.75 -12.13
N LEU A 134 9.50 -0.09 -10.97
CA LEU A 134 9.87 -0.67 -9.68
C LEU A 134 8.99 -1.87 -9.31
N LEU A 135 7.69 -1.81 -9.61
CA LEU A 135 6.77 -2.92 -9.32
C LEU A 135 7.10 -4.16 -10.15
N ALA A 136 7.44 -3.98 -11.44
CA ALA A 136 7.86 -5.07 -12.31
C ALA A 136 9.16 -5.72 -11.80
N GLU A 137 10.16 -4.91 -11.43
CA GLU A 137 11.43 -5.41 -10.90
C GLU A 137 11.26 -6.10 -9.53
N PHE A 138 10.42 -5.54 -8.66
CA PHE A 138 10.09 -6.15 -7.37
C PHE A 138 9.43 -7.52 -7.55
N ILE A 139 8.39 -7.62 -8.39
CA ILE A 139 7.73 -8.90 -8.68
C ILE A 139 8.71 -9.89 -9.32
N ALA A 140 9.54 -9.43 -10.27
CA ALA A 140 10.57 -10.27 -10.87
C ALA A 140 11.52 -10.82 -9.80
N SER A 141 11.86 -10.04 -8.78
CA SER A 141 12.72 -10.50 -7.67
C SER A 141 12.07 -11.60 -6.81
N LEU A 142 10.74 -11.59 -6.65
CA LEU A 142 9.99 -12.58 -5.86
C LEU A 142 9.84 -13.94 -6.57
N ILE A 143 9.89 -13.97 -7.90
CA ILE A 143 9.56 -15.16 -8.72
C ILE A 143 10.82 -15.84 -9.27
N ARG A 144 12.04 -15.39 -8.91
CA ARG A 144 13.28 -16.06 -9.34
C ARG A 144 13.35 -17.48 -8.76
N VAL A 145 13.21 -18.47 -9.65
CA VAL A 145 13.47 -19.91 -9.46
C VAL A 145 14.95 -20.19 -9.65
#